data_AF-A0A0N5CN94-F1
#
_entry.id   AF-A0A0N5CN94-F1
#
_cell.length_a   1.000
_cell.length_b   1.000
_cell.length_c   1.000
_cell.angle_alpha   90.00
_cell.angle_beta   90.00
_cell.angle_gamma   90.00
#
_symmetry.space_group_name_H-M   'P 1'
#
loop_
_entity.id
_entity.type
_entity.pdbx_description
1 polymer ?
#
loop_
_entity_poly.entity_id
_entity_poly.type
_entity_poly.pdbx_seq_one_letter_code
_entity_poly.pdbx_strand_id
1 'polypeptide(L)'
;MAHQKNTVFPVPYVAKLGKKLEPGQTLEIHGTIGSDPSEFEVNLLTDSPNIETATATILHVKARFKDNKLVFNTYENGKWGKEEKSSNPFKKDEKFDLRIRVHPDKFEIYGNQKALHVYKAHVNINAEYLAVRGDVSLHAVQWGGQFYHLPFETYFEHGSLKSGGQLKITGIPKGDRFEVNFLSNQGDILFHFNPRFSEKQVVRNSRINNVWGDEEREGLFPFTKDVITDLVFHNEPFSLQIYADAKHYVTYAHRTPKPEEDYKGFRIGGDFELTRIEFIN
;
A
#
# COMPACT_ATOMS: atom_id res chain seq x y z
N MET A 1 -7.64 13.37 19.43
CA MET A 1 -6.33 12.84 19.00
C MET A 1 -6.09 11.51 19.69
N ALA A 2 -6.45 10.39 19.05
CA ALA A 2 -6.03 9.08 19.53
C ALA A 2 -4.58 8.89 19.05
N HIS A 3 -3.62 8.96 19.97
CA HIS A 3 -2.31 8.38 19.70
C HIS A 3 -2.52 6.88 19.54
N GLN A 4 -2.52 6.41 18.29
CA GLN A 4 -2.36 5.01 17.96
C GLN A 4 -1.14 4.54 18.74
N LYS A 5 -1.33 3.60 19.68
CA LYS A 5 -0.21 2.98 20.38
C LYS A 5 0.75 2.49 19.29
N ASN A 6 1.97 3.03 19.24
CA ASN A 6 3.01 2.54 18.35
C ASN A 6 3.33 1.11 18.81
N THR A 7 2.65 0.13 18.23
CA THR A 7 2.95 -1.28 18.45
C THR A 7 4.30 -1.54 17.80
N VAL A 8 5.33 -1.67 18.63
CA VAL A 8 6.65 -2.07 18.15
C VAL A 8 6.67 -3.60 18.12
N PHE A 9 6.89 -4.18 16.95
CA PHE A 9 7.07 -5.63 16.82
C PHE A 9 8.54 -5.98 17.12
N PRO A 10 8.81 -7.00 17.96
CA PRO A 10 10.16 -7.39 18.30
C PRO A 10 10.90 -7.93 17.07
N VAL A 11 12.19 -7.61 16.97
CA VAL A 11 13.11 -8.12 15.93
C VAL A 11 14.14 -9.05 16.62
N PRO A 12 14.38 -10.28 16.13
CA PRO A 12 13.88 -10.87 14.90
C PRO A 12 12.37 -11.11 14.91
N TYR A 13 11.70 -10.68 13.84
CA TYR A 13 10.27 -10.89 13.64
C TYR A 13 10.09 -12.10 12.72
N VAL A 14 9.20 -13.02 13.10
CA VAL A 14 8.86 -14.19 12.31
C VAL A 14 7.35 -14.34 12.30
N ALA A 15 6.77 -14.45 11.11
CA ALA A 15 5.36 -14.74 10.91
C ALA A 15 5.18 -15.96 10.01
N LYS A 16 4.30 -16.87 10.40
CA LYS A 16 3.77 -17.90 9.51
C LYS A 16 2.60 -17.30 8.73
N LEU A 17 2.67 -17.31 7.40
CA LEU A 17 1.71 -16.62 6.52
C LEU A 17 0.32 -17.26 6.50
N GLY A 18 0.19 -18.50 7.00
CA GLY A 18 -1.06 -19.23 7.20
C GLY A 18 -1.68 -19.77 5.91
N LYS A 19 -1.76 -18.94 4.87
CA LYS A 19 -2.07 -19.31 3.49
C LYS A 19 -0.86 -19.00 2.60
N LYS A 20 -0.77 -19.69 1.47
CA LYS A 20 0.23 -19.38 0.43
C LYS A 20 0.00 -17.96 -0.08
N LEU A 21 1.09 -17.24 -0.35
CA LEU A 21 1.00 -15.97 -1.05
C LEU A 21 0.43 -16.17 -2.46
N GLU A 22 -0.52 -15.34 -2.83
CA GLU A 22 -1.17 -15.37 -4.13
C GLU A 22 -0.69 -14.20 -5.01
N PRO A 23 -0.56 -14.39 -6.33
CA PRO A 23 -0.27 -13.29 -7.25
C PRO A 23 -1.26 -12.12 -7.07
N GLY A 24 -0.71 -10.92 -7.00
CA GLY A 24 -1.44 -9.68 -6.75
C GLY A 24 -1.35 -9.21 -5.30
N GLN A 25 -1.03 -10.09 -4.35
CA GLN A 25 -0.80 -9.72 -2.96
C GLN A 25 0.47 -8.87 -2.82
N THR A 26 0.45 -7.94 -1.86
CA THR A 26 1.59 -7.12 -1.48
C THR A 26 1.88 -7.34 0.00
N LEU A 27 3.14 -7.63 0.32
CA LEU A 27 3.65 -7.54 1.68
C LEU A 27 4.13 -6.11 1.92
N GLU A 28 3.73 -5.51 3.04
CA GLU A 28 4.09 -4.16 3.46
C GLU A 28 4.76 -4.23 4.83
N ILE A 29 5.97 -3.70 4.90
CA ILE A 29 6.82 -3.73 6.09
C ILE A 29 7.25 -2.31 6.38
N HIS A 30 6.77 -1.77 7.50
CA HIS A 30 7.05 -0.42 7.94
C HIS A 30 7.76 -0.43 9.28
N GLY A 31 8.71 0.49 9.43
CA GLY A 31 9.50 0.59 10.65
C GLY A 31 10.40 1.81 10.67
N THR A 32 11.38 1.79 11.56
CA THR A 32 12.46 2.77 11.64
C THR A 32 13.80 2.05 11.56
N ILE A 33 14.74 2.62 10.81
CA ILE A 33 16.12 2.13 10.77
C ILE A 33 16.84 2.53 12.05
N GLY A 34 17.67 1.63 12.60
CA GLY A 34 18.52 1.91 13.77
C GLY A 34 19.44 3.11 13.58
N SER A 35 20.01 3.59 14.70
CA SER A 35 20.88 4.79 14.72
C SER A 35 22.30 4.53 14.20
N ASP A 36 22.76 3.28 14.25
CA ASP A 36 24.03 2.81 13.70
C ASP A 36 23.84 1.49 12.93
N PRO A 37 23.12 1.52 11.79
CA PRO A 37 22.71 0.31 11.11
C PRO A 37 23.86 -0.27 10.29
N SER A 38 24.15 -1.55 10.49
CA SER A 38 24.99 -2.34 9.58
C SER A 38 24.14 -2.89 8.44
N GLU A 39 23.06 -3.58 8.78
CA GLU A 39 22.17 -4.23 7.83
C GLU A 39 20.80 -4.61 8.41
N PHE A 40 19.81 -4.76 7.55
CA PHE A 40 18.60 -5.50 7.87
C PHE A 40 18.17 -6.36 6.68
N GLU A 41 17.40 -7.41 6.96
CA GLU A 41 16.95 -8.37 5.97
C GLU A 41 15.48 -8.73 6.12
N VAL A 42 14.86 -9.03 4.99
CA VAL A 42 13.51 -9.56 4.86
C VAL A 42 13.59 -10.83 4.02
N ASN A 43 13.06 -11.92 4.54
CA ASN A 43 13.13 -13.24 3.94
C ASN A 43 11.73 -13.82 3.76
N LEU A 44 11.43 -14.27 2.54
CA LEU A 44 10.31 -15.17 2.26
C LEU A 44 10.85 -16.60 2.20
N LEU A 45 10.47 -17.41 3.18
CA LEU A 45 10.97 -18.77 3.36
C LEU A 45 9.87 -19.81 3.16
N THR A 46 10.27 -21.02 2.79
CA THR A 46 9.40 -22.20 2.72
C THR A 46 9.10 -22.75 4.12
N ASP A 47 8.91 -24.06 4.25
CA ASP A 47 8.77 -24.91 5.47
C ASP A 47 9.50 -24.56 6.79
N SER A 48 10.41 -23.59 6.87
CA SER A 48 11.09 -23.18 8.11
C SER A 48 11.30 -21.67 8.20
N PRO A 49 11.27 -21.07 9.41
CA PRO A 49 11.52 -19.65 9.60
C PRO A 49 12.99 -19.22 9.46
N ASN A 50 13.95 -20.15 9.35
CA ASN A 50 15.38 -19.86 9.27
C ASN A 50 15.98 -20.33 7.95
N ILE A 51 16.93 -19.55 7.40
CA ILE A 51 17.54 -19.80 6.09
C ILE A 51 18.25 -21.16 6.07
N GLU A 52 18.95 -21.54 7.14
CA GLU A 52 19.74 -22.77 7.19
C GLU A 52 18.90 -24.05 7.25
N THR A 53 17.66 -23.95 7.73
CA THR A 53 16.78 -25.10 7.91
C THR A 53 15.57 -25.10 6.98
N ALA A 54 15.35 -24.03 6.22
CA ALA A 54 14.35 -24.00 5.15
C ALA A 54 14.87 -24.72 3.91
N THR A 55 13.97 -25.40 3.21
CA THR A 55 14.24 -25.96 1.88
C THR A 55 14.70 -24.86 0.92
N ALA A 56 14.04 -23.70 0.95
CA ALA A 56 14.46 -22.52 0.21
C ALA A 56 14.14 -21.20 0.93
N THR A 57 15.02 -20.22 0.77
CA THR A 57 14.66 -18.79 0.87
C THR A 57 14.31 -18.31 -0.53
N ILE A 58 13.03 -18.19 -0.81
CA ILE A 58 12.48 -17.85 -2.13
C ILE A 58 12.97 -16.47 -2.56
N LEU A 59 12.88 -15.51 -1.64
CA LEU A 59 13.38 -14.15 -1.81
C LEU A 59 14.05 -13.70 -0.51
N HIS A 60 15.33 -13.34 -0.62
CA HIS A 60 16.09 -12.63 0.39
C HIS A 60 16.27 -11.19 -0.08
N VAL A 61 15.81 -10.22 0.71
CA VAL A 61 16.05 -8.79 0.50
C VAL A 61 16.90 -8.29 1.65
N LYS A 62 18.09 -7.74 1.36
CA LYS A 62 19.01 -7.25 2.39
C LYS A 62 19.50 -5.86 2.10
N ALA A 63 19.22 -4.93 3.02
CA ALA A 63 19.76 -3.58 3.00
C ALA A 63 21.11 -3.57 3.70
N ARG A 64 22.17 -3.24 2.96
CA ARG A 64 23.52 -3.00 3.48
C ARG A 64 23.79 -1.49 3.50
N PHE A 65 24.13 -0.95 4.66
CA PHE A 65 24.35 0.50 4.81
C PHE A 65 25.79 0.90 4.51
N LYS A 66 26.77 0.01 4.73
CA LYS A 66 28.19 0.27 4.46
C LYS A 66 28.49 0.60 2.99
N ASP A 67 27.88 -0.13 2.06
CA ASP A 67 28.05 0.07 0.61
C ASP A 67 26.80 0.68 -0.07
N ASN A 68 25.79 1.03 0.74
CA ASN A 68 24.51 1.60 0.34
C ASN A 68 23.78 0.78 -0.75
N LYS A 69 23.73 -0.56 -0.57
CA LYS A 69 23.08 -1.49 -1.52
C LYS A 69 21.91 -2.25 -0.91
N LEU A 70 20.86 -2.41 -1.70
CA LEU A 70 19.91 -3.50 -1.51
C LEU A 70 20.39 -4.70 -2.30
N VAL A 71 20.34 -5.87 -1.69
CA VAL A 71 20.73 -7.15 -2.27
C VAL A 71 19.51 -8.04 -2.36
N PHE A 72 19.36 -8.70 -3.49
CA PHE A 72 18.32 -9.67 -3.74
C PHE A 72 18.96 -11.01 -4.10
N ASN A 73 18.48 -12.10 -3.50
CA ASN A 73 18.99 -13.43 -3.80
C ASN A 73 17.97 -14.51 -3.43
N THR A 74 18.25 -15.74 -3.86
CA THR A 74 17.55 -16.96 -3.48
C THR A 74 18.57 -17.92 -2.85
N TYR A 75 18.20 -18.56 -1.75
CA TYR A 75 18.99 -19.63 -1.14
C TYR A 75 18.24 -20.95 -1.34
N GLU A 76 18.89 -21.94 -1.93
CA GLU A 76 18.30 -23.25 -2.20
C GLU A 76 19.43 -24.29 -2.24
N ASN A 77 19.15 -25.53 -1.82
CA ASN A 77 20.12 -26.63 -1.89
C ASN A 77 21.46 -26.32 -1.20
N GLY A 78 21.39 -25.61 -0.06
CA GLY A 78 22.57 -25.29 0.75
C GLY A 78 23.47 -24.17 0.20
N LYS A 79 23.04 -23.42 -0.82
CA LYS A 79 23.86 -22.37 -1.44
C LYS A 79 23.05 -21.15 -1.85
N TRP A 80 23.72 -20.00 -1.81
CA TRP A 80 23.21 -18.75 -2.39
C TRP A 80 23.35 -18.77 -3.90
N GLY A 81 22.35 -18.19 -4.58
CA GLY A 81 22.44 -17.83 -5.99
C GLY A 81 23.34 -16.63 -6.23
N LYS A 82 23.26 -16.08 -7.45
CA LYS A 82 23.97 -14.85 -7.84
C LYS A 82 23.24 -13.63 -7.26
N GLU A 83 23.95 -12.78 -6.53
CA GLU A 83 23.38 -11.52 -6.01
C GLU A 83 22.92 -10.59 -7.14
N GLU A 84 21.70 -10.08 -7.04
CA GLU A 84 21.23 -8.88 -7.73
C GLU A 84 21.29 -7.68 -6.77
N LYS A 85 21.53 -6.47 -7.30
CA LYS A 85 21.74 -5.27 -6.45
C LYS A 85 21.05 -4.04 -7.01
N SER A 86 20.50 -3.25 -6.10
CA SER A 86 20.00 -1.89 -6.35
C SER A 86 20.56 -0.89 -5.33
N SER A 87 20.33 0.41 -5.53
CA SER A 87 20.65 1.42 -4.52
C SER A 87 19.77 1.23 -3.29
N ASN A 88 20.34 1.34 -2.09
CA ASN A 88 19.56 1.40 -0.85
C ASN A 88 18.97 2.81 -0.65
N PRO A 89 17.64 2.98 -0.55
CA PRO A 89 17.03 4.28 -0.29
C PRO A 89 16.85 4.58 1.21
N PHE A 90 17.06 3.60 2.08
CA PHE A 90 16.80 3.71 3.52
C PHE A 90 17.98 4.36 4.24
N LYS A 91 17.68 5.16 5.27
CA LYS A 91 18.68 5.94 6.01
C LYS A 91 18.53 5.73 7.51
N LYS A 92 19.63 5.83 8.24
CA LYS A 92 19.66 5.74 9.71
C LYS A 92 18.68 6.73 10.33
N ASP A 93 18.06 6.31 11.44
CA ASP A 93 17.06 7.09 12.20
C ASP A 93 15.81 7.53 11.41
N GLU A 94 15.66 7.13 10.14
CA GLU A 94 14.48 7.44 9.32
C GLU A 94 13.49 6.28 9.31
N LYS A 95 12.21 6.62 9.09
CA LYS A 95 11.18 5.62 8.80
C LYS A 95 11.47 4.98 7.45
N PHE A 96 11.18 3.68 7.34
CA PHE A 96 11.22 2.98 6.07
C PHE A 96 9.85 2.38 5.72
N ASP A 97 9.59 2.28 4.43
CA ASP A 97 8.47 1.60 3.80
C ASP A 97 9.04 0.64 2.75
N LEU A 98 8.96 -0.65 3.01
CA LEU A 98 9.34 -1.70 2.06
C LEU A 98 8.07 -2.46 1.64
N ARG A 99 7.81 -2.50 0.33
CA ARG A 99 6.69 -3.28 -0.22
C ARG A 99 7.20 -4.30 -1.22
N ILE A 100 6.70 -5.52 -1.12
CA ILE A 100 7.04 -6.63 -2.01
C ILE A 100 5.73 -7.14 -2.61
N ARG A 101 5.52 -6.85 -3.90
CA ARG A 101 4.34 -7.29 -4.62
C ARG A 101 4.61 -8.58 -5.35
N VAL A 102 3.72 -9.55 -5.16
CA VAL A 102 3.85 -10.90 -5.69
C VAL A 102 3.21 -10.98 -7.07
N HIS A 103 3.94 -11.51 -8.04
CA HIS A 103 3.44 -11.89 -9.36
C HIS A 103 3.65 -13.40 -9.56
N PRO A 104 3.10 -14.02 -10.62
CA PRO A 104 3.24 -15.47 -10.83
C PRO A 104 4.68 -15.97 -10.91
N ASP A 105 5.60 -15.15 -11.44
CA ASP A 105 6.98 -15.54 -11.74
C ASP A 105 8.04 -14.55 -11.23
N LYS A 106 7.63 -13.51 -10.51
CA LYS A 106 8.51 -12.42 -10.06
C LYS A 106 7.98 -11.70 -8.83
N PHE A 107 8.82 -10.86 -8.26
CA PHE A 107 8.46 -9.89 -7.23
C PHE A 107 8.79 -8.48 -7.72
N GLU A 108 7.90 -7.54 -7.47
CA GLU A 108 8.18 -6.11 -7.65
C GLU A 108 8.43 -5.50 -6.28
N ILE A 109 9.61 -4.90 -6.09
CA ILE A 109 10.06 -4.37 -4.82
C ILE A 109 10.05 -2.85 -4.88
N TYR A 110 9.43 -2.25 -3.88
CA TYR A 110 9.28 -0.81 -3.71
C TYR A 110 9.86 -0.39 -2.36
N GLY A 111 10.53 0.76 -2.34
CA GLY A 111 11.10 1.35 -1.14
C GLY A 111 10.74 2.82 -1.08
N ASN A 112 10.16 3.24 0.05
CA ASN A 112 9.58 4.57 0.21
C ASN A 112 8.67 4.91 -0.98
N GLN A 113 7.76 3.97 -1.29
CA GLN A 113 6.76 4.02 -2.37
C GLN A 113 7.29 4.04 -3.82
N LYS A 114 8.61 4.11 -4.02
CA LYS A 114 9.23 4.11 -5.35
C LYS A 114 9.68 2.71 -5.74
N ALA A 115 9.51 2.35 -7.02
CA ALA A 115 10.05 1.11 -7.54
C ALA A 115 11.57 1.05 -7.38
N LEU A 116 12.08 -0.07 -6.87
CA LEU A 116 13.51 -0.29 -6.64
C LEU A 116 14.08 -1.41 -7.51
N HIS A 117 13.31 -2.48 -7.65
CA HIS A 117 13.79 -3.68 -8.33
C HIS A 117 12.64 -4.59 -8.76
N VAL A 118 12.89 -5.38 -9.80
CA VAL A 118 12.02 -6.49 -10.21
C VAL A 118 12.87 -7.75 -10.16
N TYR A 119 12.53 -8.65 -9.23
CA TYR A 119 13.27 -9.89 -9.01
C TYR A 119 12.51 -11.07 -9.60
N LYS A 120 13.08 -11.75 -10.60
CA LYS A 120 12.47 -12.97 -11.15
C LYS A 120 12.62 -14.10 -10.13
N ALA A 121 11.56 -14.85 -9.86
CA ALA A 121 11.64 -15.97 -8.95
C ALA A 121 12.46 -17.12 -9.57
N HIS A 122 13.40 -17.65 -8.80
CA HIS A 122 14.26 -18.77 -9.20
C HIS A 122 13.73 -20.14 -8.73
N VAL A 123 12.79 -20.11 -7.81
CA VAL A 123 12.06 -21.27 -7.26
C VAL A 123 10.57 -20.94 -7.23
N ASN A 124 9.72 -21.94 -6.97
CA ASN A 124 8.28 -21.72 -6.84
C ASN A 124 7.97 -20.72 -5.72
N ILE A 125 7.04 -19.79 -5.97
CA ILE A 125 6.59 -18.83 -4.97
C ILE A 125 5.56 -19.51 -4.06
N ASN A 126 6.04 -20.25 -3.06
CA ASN A 126 5.24 -20.97 -2.08
C ASN A 126 5.66 -20.64 -0.64
N ALA A 127 5.92 -19.36 -0.38
CA ALA A 127 6.38 -18.92 0.93
C ALA A 127 5.37 -19.29 2.03
N GLU A 128 5.88 -19.83 3.13
CA GLU A 128 5.12 -20.15 4.33
C GLU A 128 5.49 -19.24 5.50
N TYR A 129 6.70 -18.68 5.48
CA TYR A 129 7.20 -17.80 6.52
C TYR A 129 7.73 -16.49 5.95
N LEU A 130 7.44 -15.40 6.67
CA LEU A 130 8.09 -14.10 6.52
C LEU A 130 8.98 -13.89 7.75
N ALA A 131 10.25 -13.58 7.54
CA ALA A 131 11.16 -13.24 8.63
C ALA A 131 11.88 -11.92 8.36
N VAL A 132 11.93 -11.05 9.38
CA VAL A 132 12.63 -9.77 9.35
C VAL A 132 13.67 -9.74 10.46
N ARG A 133 14.93 -9.42 10.12
CA ARG A 133 16.07 -9.41 11.07
C ARG A 133 16.97 -8.21 10.83
N GLY A 134 17.82 -7.90 11.79
CA GLY A 134 18.82 -6.83 11.71
C GLY A 134 18.37 -5.51 12.34
N ASP A 135 19.02 -4.41 11.93
CA ASP A 135 19.03 -3.13 12.64
C ASP A 135 17.80 -2.25 12.36
N VAL A 136 16.61 -2.75 12.71
CA VAL A 136 15.32 -2.05 12.53
C VAL A 136 14.37 -2.24 13.71
N SER A 137 13.49 -1.27 13.95
CA SER A 137 12.27 -1.45 14.73
C SER A 137 11.07 -1.52 13.80
N LEU A 138 10.15 -2.45 14.04
CA LEU A 138 8.98 -2.65 13.17
C LEU A 138 7.73 -2.00 13.78
N HIS A 139 6.94 -1.32 12.96
CA HIS A 139 5.70 -0.66 13.35
C HIS A 139 4.45 -1.27 12.69
N ALA A 140 4.62 -1.89 11.53
CA ALA A 140 3.57 -2.64 10.86
C ALA A 140 4.19 -3.69 9.94
N VAL A 141 3.62 -4.90 9.99
CA VAL A 141 3.87 -5.96 9.02
C VAL A 141 2.52 -6.51 8.61
N GLN A 142 2.18 -6.38 7.34
CA GLN A 142 0.89 -6.80 6.82
C GLN A 142 1.03 -7.31 5.39
N TRP A 143 0.11 -8.18 4.98
CA TRP A 143 0.05 -8.68 3.62
C TRP A 143 -1.41 -8.88 3.20
N GLY A 144 -1.68 -8.65 1.93
CA GLY A 144 -3.02 -8.74 1.37
C GLY A 144 -3.11 -8.05 0.03
N GLY A 145 -4.32 -7.69 -0.37
CA GLY A 145 -4.59 -7.17 -1.71
C GLY A 145 -4.64 -8.28 -2.76
N GLN A 146 -4.85 -7.88 -4.00
CA GLN A 146 -4.99 -8.76 -5.16
C GLN A 146 -4.82 -7.93 -6.44
N PHE A 147 -4.91 -8.58 -7.59
CA PHE A 147 -5.12 -7.86 -8.85
C PHE A 147 -6.57 -7.39 -8.94
N TYR A 148 -6.77 -6.08 -8.99
CA TYR A 148 -8.07 -5.47 -9.22
C TYR A 148 -8.17 -5.02 -10.68
N HIS A 149 -9.24 -5.40 -11.35
CA HIS A 149 -9.56 -4.90 -12.69
C HIS A 149 -10.32 -3.58 -12.56
N LEU A 150 -9.86 -2.53 -13.25
CA LEU A 150 -10.55 -1.24 -13.29
C LEU A 150 -11.47 -1.13 -14.53
N PRO A 151 -12.65 -0.48 -14.42
CA PRO A 151 -13.17 0.13 -13.19
C PRO A 151 -13.60 -0.92 -12.16
N PHE A 152 -13.22 -0.70 -10.90
CA PHE A 152 -13.59 -1.55 -9.77
C PHE A 152 -14.71 -0.87 -9.00
N GLU A 153 -15.82 -1.57 -8.75
CA GLU A 153 -16.96 -1.04 -8.00
C GLU A 153 -17.43 -2.07 -6.97
N THR A 154 -17.72 -1.63 -5.76
CA THR A 154 -18.28 -2.48 -4.70
C THR A 154 -19.07 -1.66 -3.67
N TYR A 155 -19.80 -2.35 -2.80
CA TYR A 155 -20.59 -1.77 -1.70
C TYR A 155 -19.88 -1.93 -0.36
N PHE A 156 -20.15 -1.03 0.58
CA PHE A 156 -19.66 -1.17 1.95
C PHE A 156 -20.40 -2.32 2.65
N GLU A 157 -19.67 -3.20 3.34
CA GLU A 157 -20.22 -4.43 3.94
C GLU A 157 -21.36 -4.18 4.94
N HIS A 158 -21.32 -3.07 5.66
CA HIS A 158 -22.37 -2.66 6.60
C HIS A 158 -23.37 -1.66 5.99
N GLY A 159 -23.53 -1.71 4.68
CA GLY A 159 -24.52 -0.97 3.89
C GLY A 159 -24.18 0.50 3.63
N SER A 160 -23.18 1.07 4.31
CA SER A 160 -22.69 2.43 4.07
C SER A 160 -21.36 2.68 4.77
N LEU A 161 -20.58 3.65 4.31
CA LEU A 161 -19.44 4.17 5.07
C LEU A 161 -19.95 5.00 6.27
N LYS A 162 -19.86 4.44 7.47
CA LYS A 162 -20.37 5.09 8.69
C LYS A 162 -19.52 6.29 9.12
N SER A 163 -20.10 7.16 9.95
CA SER A 163 -19.33 8.21 10.63
C SER A 163 -18.20 7.58 11.45
N GLY A 164 -16.99 8.11 11.31
CA GLY A 164 -15.74 7.55 11.84
C GLY A 164 -15.10 6.48 10.95
N GLY A 165 -15.86 5.89 10.02
CA GLY A 165 -15.38 4.86 9.11
C GLY A 165 -14.43 5.42 8.06
N GLN A 166 -13.49 4.58 7.62
CA GLN A 166 -12.48 4.93 6.63
C GLN A 166 -12.43 3.89 5.51
N LEU A 167 -12.30 4.39 4.29
CA LEU A 167 -11.82 3.62 3.15
C LEU A 167 -10.36 3.98 2.91
N LYS A 168 -9.45 3.02 3.06
CA LYS A 168 -8.06 3.15 2.61
C LYS A 168 -7.88 2.38 1.32
N ILE A 169 -7.29 3.02 0.32
CA ILE A 169 -6.85 2.39 -0.92
C ILE A 169 -5.36 2.61 -1.11
N THR A 170 -4.69 1.61 -1.67
CA THR A 170 -3.31 1.71 -2.11
C THR A 170 -3.26 1.41 -3.59
N GLY A 171 -2.50 2.20 -4.34
CA GLY A 171 -2.25 1.90 -5.74
C GLY A 171 -1.23 2.82 -6.38
N ILE A 172 -1.05 2.65 -7.69
CA ILE A 172 -0.01 3.33 -8.46
C ILE A 172 -0.68 4.12 -9.61
N PRO A 173 -0.58 5.45 -9.65
CA PRO A 173 -1.04 6.22 -10.79
C PRO A 173 -0.18 5.92 -12.04
N LYS A 174 -0.81 5.48 -13.13
CA LYS A 174 -0.15 5.03 -14.37
C LYS A 174 -0.29 5.98 -15.55
N GLY A 175 -1.21 6.95 -15.49
CA GLY A 175 -1.52 7.80 -16.63
C GLY A 175 -1.89 9.21 -16.24
N ASP A 176 -2.80 9.84 -16.99
CA ASP A 176 -3.11 11.26 -16.81
C ASP A 176 -4.13 11.54 -15.72
N ARG A 177 -5.06 10.61 -15.49
CA ARG A 177 -6.10 10.80 -14.48
C ARG A 177 -6.60 9.48 -13.94
N PHE A 178 -7.04 9.51 -12.69
CA PHE A 178 -7.82 8.44 -12.09
C PHE A 178 -8.94 9.03 -11.25
N GLU A 179 -9.89 8.21 -10.85
CA GLU A 179 -10.98 8.65 -10.00
C GLU A 179 -11.35 7.66 -8.91
N VAL A 180 -11.81 8.22 -7.79
CA VAL A 180 -12.51 7.50 -6.72
C VAL A 180 -13.86 8.18 -6.54
N ASN A 181 -14.93 7.43 -6.77
CA ASN A 181 -16.31 7.90 -6.65
C ASN A 181 -16.96 7.22 -5.45
N PHE A 182 -17.67 7.96 -4.62
CA PHE A 182 -18.54 7.41 -3.59
C PHE A 182 -19.98 7.55 -4.07
N LEU A 183 -20.72 6.45 -4.00
CA LEU A 183 -21.98 6.26 -4.73
C LEU A 183 -23.16 6.20 -3.77
N SER A 184 -24.28 6.78 -4.17
CA SER A 184 -25.59 6.55 -3.52
C SER A 184 -26.21 5.23 -3.98
N ASN A 185 -27.33 4.83 -3.35
CA ASN A 185 -28.09 3.64 -3.79
C ASN A 185 -28.73 3.81 -5.18
N GLN A 186 -28.85 5.05 -5.65
CA GLN A 186 -29.46 5.40 -6.94
C GLN A 186 -28.41 5.61 -8.04
N GLY A 187 -27.12 5.46 -7.72
CA GLY A 187 -26.01 5.66 -8.65
C GLY A 187 -25.52 7.10 -8.77
N ASP A 188 -26.04 8.04 -7.96
CA ASP A 188 -25.47 9.38 -7.87
C ASP A 188 -24.03 9.31 -7.32
N ILE A 189 -23.16 10.19 -7.82
CA ILE A 189 -21.80 10.33 -7.31
C ILE A 189 -21.83 11.39 -6.22
N LEU A 190 -21.95 10.95 -4.96
CA LEU A 190 -22.01 11.85 -3.82
C LEU A 190 -20.65 12.50 -3.52
N PHE A 191 -19.57 11.86 -3.92
CA PHE A 191 -18.23 12.44 -3.89
C PHE A 191 -17.40 11.86 -5.04
N HIS A 192 -16.87 12.73 -5.88
CA HIS A 192 -15.94 12.44 -6.96
C HIS A 192 -14.58 12.98 -6.55
N PHE A 193 -13.55 12.15 -6.52
CA PHE A 193 -12.16 12.54 -6.31
C PHE A 193 -11.39 12.22 -7.58
N ASN A 194 -10.86 13.23 -8.28
CA ASN A 194 -10.25 13.04 -9.59
C ASN A 194 -8.93 13.79 -9.74
N PRO A 195 -7.81 13.14 -9.40
CA PRO A 195 -6.48 13.65 -9.70
C PRO A 195 -6.23 13.70 -11.20
N ARG A 196 -5.77 14.86 -11.68
CA ARG A 196 -5.42 15.13 -13.08
C ARG A 196 -3.97 15.63 -13.15
N PHE A 197 -3.08 14.80 -13.67
CA PHE A 197 -1.64 15.05 -13.71
C PHE A 197 -1.27 16.20 -14.66
N SER A 198 -1.91 16.27 -15.82
CA SER A 198 -1.74 17.36 -16.79
C SER A 198 -2.11 18.73 -16.20
N GLU A 199 -3.19 18.81 -15.43
CA GLU A 199 -3.64 20.04 -14.76
C GLU A 199 -2.89 20.32 -13.44
N LYS A 200 -2.19 19.32 -12.89
CA LYS A 200 -1.64 19.33 -11.52
C LYS A 200 -2.69 19.78 -10.50
N GLN A 201 -3.89 19.22 -10.62
CA GLN A 201 -5.01 19.49 -9.73
C GLN A 201 -5.74 18.21 -9.38
N VAL A 202 -6.39 18.21 -8.22
CA VAL A 202 -7.37 17.20 -7.85
C VAL A 202 -8.73 17.87 -7.83
N VAL A 203 -9.55 17.49 -8.80
CA VAL A 203 -10.93 17.95 -8.89
C VAL A 203 -11.79 17.14 -7.94
N ARG A 204 -12.59 17.82 -7.12
CA ARG A 204 -13.64 17.18 -6.32
C ARG A 204 -15.00 17.78 -6.62
N ASN A 205 -16.02 16.93 -6.65
CA ASN A 205 -17.38 17.36 -6.97
C ASN A 205 -18.41 16.29 -6.53
N SER A 206 -19.69 16.57 -6.74
CA SER A 206 -20.79 15.60 -6.69
C SER A 206 -21.56 15.66 -8.00
N ARG A 207 -22.08 14.51 -8.44
CA ARG A 207 -22.99 14.39 -9.58
C ARG A 207 -24.32 13.82 -9.10
N ILE A 208 -25.33 14.67 -9.00
CA ILE A 208 -26.66 14.33 -8.46
C ILE A 208 -27.68 14.49 -9.59
N ASN A 209 -28.54 13.51 -9.80
CA ASN A 209 -29.50 13.47 -10.91
C ASN A 209 -28.82 13.72 -12.27
N ASN A 210 -27.63 13.12 -12.47
CA ASN A 210 -26.77 13.28 -13.64
C ASN A 210 -26.18 14.68 -13.88
N VAL A 211 -26.37 15.65 -12.97
CA VAL A 211 -25.83 17.01 -13.07
C VAL A 211 -24.64 17.17 -12.12
N TRP A 212 -23.51 17.66 -12.63
CA TRP A 212 -22.37 18.02 -11.81
C TRP A 212 -22.63 19.33 -11.07
N GLY A 213 -22.25 19.39 -9.80
CA GLY A 213 -22.23 20.64 -9.02
C GLY A 213 -20.99 21.48 -9.29
N ASP A 214 -20.68 22.36 -8.34
CA ASP A 214 -19.48 23.20 -8.39
C ASP A 214 -18.22 22.39 -8.07
N GLU A 215 -17.18 22.55 -8.89
CA GLU A 215 -15.90 21.88 -8.67
C GLU A 215 -15.09 22.57 -7.56
N GLU A 216 -14.46 21.75 -6.72
CA GLU A 216 -13.42 22.16 -5.78
C GLU A 216 -12.06 21.69 -6.30
N ARG A 217 -11.06 22.58 -6.30
CA ARG A 217 -9.79 22.40 -7.05
C ARG A 217 -8.54 22.83 -6.28
N GLU A 218 -8.72 23.43 -5.12
CA GLU A 218 -7.65 23.93 -4.27
C GLU A 218 -6.82 22.81 -3.66
N GLY A 219 -5.59 23.15 -3.25
CA GLY A 219 -4.62 22.21 -2.68
C GLY A 219 -3.45 21.92 -3.63
N LEU A 220 -2.30 21.55 -3.05
CA LEU A 220 -1.11 21.16 -3.81
C LEU A 220 -1.29 19.76 -4.39
N PHE A 221 -0.94 19.53 -5.65
CA PHE A 221 -1.04 18.20 -6.25
C PHE A 221 -0.11 17.20 -5.55
N PRO A 222 -0.63 16.15 -4.87
CA PRO A 222 0.20 15.30 -4.01
C PRO A 222 0.81 14.10 -4.75
N PHE A 223 0.42 13.83 -5.99
CA PHE A 223 0.74 12.57 -6.67
C PHE A 223 1.93 12.68 -7.62
N THR A 224 2.65 11.57 -7.76
CA THR A 224 3.68 11.38 -8.79
C THR A 224 3.34 10.10 -9.58
N LYS A 225 3.47 10.14 -10.91
CA LYS A 225 3.25 8.96 -11.75
C LYS A 225 4.24 7.86 -11.36
N ASP A 226 3.77 6.61 -11.37
CA ASP A 226 4.57 5.41 -11.05
C ASP A 226 5.13 5.35 -9.62
N VAL A 227 4.63 6.19 -8.71
CA VAL A 227 4.92 6.13 -7.28
C VAL A 227 3.66 5.61 -6.57
N ILE A 228 3.82 4.62 -5.69
CA ILE A 228 2.72 4.11 -4.87
C ILE A 228 2.15 5.26 -4.03
N THR A 229 0.83 5.33 -3.91
CA THR A 229 0.17 6.26 -2.98
C THR A 229 -0.81 5.49 -2.09
N ASP A 230 -0.83 5.86 -0.82
CA ASP A 230 -1.87 5.44 0.12
C ASP A 230 -2.87 6.57 0.29
N LEU A 231 -4.12 6.32 -0.07
CA LEU A 231 -5.22 7.28 0.05
C LEU A 231 -6.20 6.81 1.11
N VAL A 232 -6.50 7.68 2.08
CA VAL A 232 -7.52 7.42 3.11
C VAL A 232 -8.63 8.44 2.97
N PHE A 233 -9.85 7.94 2.88
CA PHE A 233 -11.09 8.71 2.89
C PHE A 233 -11.82 8.42 4.20
N HIS A 234 -11.81 9.37 5.12
CA HIS A 234 -12.39 9.24 6.44
C HIS A 234 -13.69 10.05 6.52
N ASN A 235 -14.79 9.39 6.87
CA ASN A 235 -16.11 10.03 6.95
C ASN A 235 -16.32 10.64 8.34
N GLU A 236 -16.18 11.95 8.47
CA GLU A 236 -16.48 12.68 9.70
C GLU A 236 -17.87 13.34 9.62
N PRO A 237 -18.51 13.73 10.74
CA PRO A 237 -19.91 14.19 10.73
C PRO A 237 -20.25 15.34 9.76
N PHE A 238 -19.28 16.17 9.40
CA PHE A 238 -19.50 17.36 8.56
C PHE A 238 -18.80 17.30 7.20
N SER A 239 -17.84 16.39 7.01
CA SER A 239 -17.05 16.31 5.80
C SER A 239 -16.30 14.99 5.66
N LEU A 240 -15.95 14.65 4.42
CA LEU A 240 -14.90 13.67 4.16
C LEU A 240 -13.54 14.33 4.42
N GLN A 241 -12.69 13.65 5.19
CA GLN A 241 -11.28 13.98 5.39
C GLN A 241 -10.43 13.09 4.48
N ILE A 242 -9.64 13.69 3.60
CA ILE A 242 -8.79 12.95 2.66
C ILE A 242 -7.34 13.07 3.10
N TYR A 243 -6.67 11.94 3.22
CA TYR A 243 -5.23 11.86 3.49
C TYR A 243 -4.52 11.18 2.32
N ALA A 244 -3.39 11.75 1.90
CA ALA A 244 -2.47 11.14 0.95
C ALA A 244 -1.14 10.89 1.67
N ASP A 245 -0.66 9.65 1.66
CA ASP A 245 0.63 9.25 2.24
C ASP A 245 0.79 9.70 3.70
N ALA A 246 -0.25 9.40 4.50
CA ALA A 246 -0.40 9.75 5.92
C ALA A 246 -0.46 11.26 6.24
N LYS A 247 -0.50 12.14 5.24
CA LYS A 247 -0.67 13.58 5.42
C LYS A 247 -2.09 13.98 5.05
N HIS A 248 -2.68 14.84 5.87
CA HIS A 248 -3.95 15.46 5.53
C HIS A 248 -3.77 16.24 4.23
N TYR A 249 -4.64 15.98 3.26
CA TYR A 249 -4.59 16.60 1.95
C TYR A 249 -5.68 17.67 1.81
N VAL A 250 -6.94 17.27 1.95
CA VAL A 250 -8.08 18.17 1.75
C VAL A 250 -9.33 17.67 2.49
N THR A 251 -10.29 18.55 2.68
CA THR A 251 -11.62 18.25 3.21
C THR A 251 -12.67 18.47 2.13
N TYR A 252 -13.74 17.68 2.17
CA TYR A 252 -14.89 17.86 1.28
C TYR A 252 -16.17 17.89 2.10
N ALA A 253 -16.79 19.07 2.19
CA ALA A 253 -18.06 19.23 2.91
C ALA A 253 -19.14 18.34 2.25
N HIS A 254 -19.95 17.65 3.06
CA HIS A 254 -20.96 16.76 2.51
C HIS A 254 -21.99 17.52 1.69
N ARG A 255 -22.28 17.01 0.49
CA ARG A 255 -23.38 17.48 -0.37
C ARG A 255 -24.56 16.50 -0.37
N THR A 256 -24.68 15.72 0.71
CA THR A 256 -25.73 14.72 0.94
C THR A 256 -26.29 14.92 2.34
N PRO A 257 -27.59 14.73 2.57
CA PRO A 257 -28.22 15.06 3.85
C PRO A 257 -27.87 14.10 5.00
N LYS A 258 -27.48 12.85 4.70
CA LYS A 258 -27.18 11.82 5.70
C LYS A 258 -25.87 11.08 5.36
N PRO A 259 -24.70 11.72 5.52
CA PRO A 259 -23.41 11.16 5.09
C PRO A 259 -23.05 9.81 5.72
N GLU A 260 -23.59 9.47 6.89
CA GLU A 260 -23.41 8.18 7.57
C GLU A 260 -24.35 7.06 7.06
N GLU A 261 -25.31 7.41 6.20
CA GLU A 261 -26.25 6.49 5.57
C GLU A 261 -26.09 6.46 4.04
N ASP A 262 -25.72 7.57 3.40
CA ASP A 262 -25.89 7.78 1.96
C ASP A 262 -24.75 7.21 1.10
N TYR A 263 -23.52 7.16 1.61
CA TYR A 263 -22.38 6.56 0.90
C TYR A 263 -22.49 5.03 0.90
N LYS A 264 -23.14 4.45 -0.12
CA LYS A 264 -23.45 3.00 -0.20
C LYS A 264 -22.33 2.14 -0.75
N GLY A 265 -21.55 2.70 -1.67
CA GLY A 265 -20.45 2.00 -2.31
C GLY A 265 -19.44 2.98 -2.89
N PHE A 266 -18.44 2.44 -3.56
CA PHE A 266 -17.44 3.24 -4.25
C PHE A 266 -17.02 2.60 -5.56
N ARG A 267 -16.60 3.43 -6.51
CA ARG A 267 -16.02 3.03 -7.79
C ARG A 267 -14.66 3.70 -8.00
N ILE A 268 -13.67 2.91 -8.38
CA ILE A 268 -12.32 3.37 -8.75
C ILE A 268 -12.11 3.14 -10.23
N GLY A 269 -11.59 4.14 -10.94
CA GLY A 269 -11.40 4.09 -12.39
C GLY A 269 -10.24 4.95 -12.86
N GLY A 270 -10.08 4.99 -14.18
CA GLY A 270 -9.01 5.70 -14.87
C GLY A 270 -7.65 4.99 -14.79
N ASP A 271 -6.59 5.77 -15.01
CA ASP A 271 -5.21 5.28 -15.15
C ASP A 271 -4.56 5.03 -13.78
N PHE A 272 -5.10 4.05 -13.06
CA PHE A 272 -4.65 3.67 -11.72
C PHE A 272 -4.50 2.16 -11.62
N GLU A 273 -3.42 1.71 -11.01
CA GLU A 273 -3.24 0.33 -10.64
C GLU A 273 -3.59 0.16 -9.17
N LEU A 274 -4.82 -0.26 -8.90
CA LEU A 274 -5.29 -0.55 -7.55
C LEU A 274 -4.66 -1.85 -7.04
N THR A 275 -4.03 -1.81 -5.86
CA THR A 275 -3.32 -2.96 -5.28
C THR A 275 -3.91 -3.43 -3.97
N ARG A 276 -4.59 -2.54 -3.22
CA ARG A 276 -5.21 -2.88 -1.94
C ARG A 276 -6.40 -1.98 -1.63
N ILE A 277 -7.39 -2.58 -0.99
CA ILE A 277 -8.53 -1.89 -0.37
C ILE A 277 -8.61 -2.37 1.08
N GLU A 278 -8.77 -1.44 2.02
CA GLU A 278 -8.97 -1.70 3.43
C GLU A 278 -10.12 -0.86 3.97
N PHE A 279 -11.01 -1.48 4.73
CA PHE A 279 -12.05 -0.78 5.49
C PHE A 279 -11.59 -0.70 6.94
N ILE A 280 -11.58 0.50 7.51
CA ILE A 280 -11.19 0.74 8.90
C ILE A 280 -12.43 1.32 9.60
N ASN A 281 -12.96 0.57 10.58
CA ASN A 281 -14.13 0.97 11.36
C ASN A 281 -13.71 1.61 12.69
#